data_AF-A0A534NL79-F1
#
_entry.id   AF-A0A534NL79-F1
#
_cell.length_a   1.000
_cell.length_b   1.000
_cell.length_c   1.000
_cell.angle_alpha   90.00
_cell.angle_beta   90.00
_cell.angle_gamma   90.00
#
_symmetry.space_group_name_H-M   'P 1'
#
loop_
_entity.id
_entity.type
_entity.pdbx_description
1 polymer ?
#
loop_
_entity_poly.entity_id
_entity_poly.type
_entity_poly.pdbx_seq_one_letter_code
_entity_poly.pdbx_strand_id
1 'polypeptide(L)'
;MATERLSPEEREERDAHREALRILQARGLEPMVGGAYALKAHTGIWRDTKDLDLFLRKEHVGDGLRALAEAGYRTEMTDPTWIAKAFAGPYFIDLIFSSGNGIANVDEHWSRRASKAPVLGREASIVPAEEMIWQKAFIQERERFDGADIHHLLRCKGAQLDWEHLLSRFGDRHWELLLVHLITFRFAFPAEKEQVPERVMRELIRRLELREEQPAGSERICRGTLLSRQQYLHETNVEGYRDARETESEGWTGDQTYPVKYPERGREDAHRRSR
;
A
#
# COMPACT_ATOMS: atom_id res chain seq x y z
N MET A 1 22.78 28.39 8.30
CA MET A 1 22.20 27.06 8.06
C MET A 1 23.34 26.17 7.61
N ALA A 2 23.70 25.17 8.42
CA ALA A 2 24.75 24.23 8.04
C ALA A 2 24.21 23.38 6.88
N THR A 3 24.82 23.47 5.71
CA THR A 3 24.66 22.48 4.65
C THR A 3 25.23 21.17 5.20
N GLU A 4 24.37 20.28 5.68
CA GLU A 4 24.77 18.91 6.01
C GLU A 4 25.47 18.30 4.79
N ARG A 5 26.77 18.02 4.94
CA ARG A 5 27.54 17.32 3.93
C ARG A 5 27.10 15.87 3.98
N LEU A 6 26.32 15.45 2.98
CA LEU A 6 26.04 14.04 2.73
C LEU A 6 27.36 13.24 2.69
N SER A 7 27.34 12.00 3.15
CA SER A 7 28.41 11.04 2.91
C SER A 7 28.54 10.74 1.40
N PRO A 8 29.66 10.16 0.94
CA PRO A 8 29.79 9.68 -0.43
C PRO A 8 28.69 8.68 -0.82
N GLU A 9 28.38 7.74 0.07
CA GLU A 9 27.36 6.71 -0.15
C GLU A 9 25.96 7.32 -0.31
N GLU A 10 25.58 8.29 0.53
CA GLU A 10 24.29 8.99 0.40
C GLU A 10 24.20 9.84 -0.88
N ARG A 11 25.33 10.32 -1.40
CA ARG A 11 25.35 11.00 -2.70
C ARG A 11 25.13 10.01 -3.83
N GLU A 12 25.83 8.88 -3.81
CA GLU A 12 25.70 7.82 -4.82
C GLU A 12 24.28 7.25 -4.87
N GLU A 13 23.68 6.98 -3.71
CA GLU A 13 22.28 6.53 -3.60
C GLU A 13 21.32 7.55 -4.23
N ARG A 14 21.43 8.81 -3.82
CA ARG A 14 20.56 9.88 -4.32
C ARG A 14 20.75 10.14 -5.80
N ASP A 15 21.97 10.02 -6.31
CA ASP A 15 22.26 10.16 -7.73
C ASP A 15 21.66 9.01 -8.54
N ALA A 16 21.73 7.77 -8.04
CA ALA A 16 21.07 6.62 -8.65
C ALA A 16 19.54 6.79 -8.66
N HIS A 17 18.93 7.13 -7.53
CA HIS A 17 17.49 7.39 -7.44
C HIS A 17 17.05 8.54 -8.35
N ARG A 18 17.80 9.65 -8.37
CA ARG A 18 17.51 10.80 -9.23
C ARG A 18 17.58 10.42 -10.71
N GLU A 19 18.58 9.63 -11.08
CA GLU A 19 18.80 9.22 -12.45
C GLU A 19 17.72 8.25 -12.93
N ALA A 20 17.32 7.27 -12.09
CA ALA A 20 16.19 6.39 -12.39
C ALA A 20 14.89 7.18 -12.65
N LEU A 21 14.57 8.14 -11.77
CA LEU A 21 13.40 9.03 -11.96
C LEU A 21 13.51 9.83 -13.26
N ARG A 22 14.69 10.41 -13.54
CA ARG A 22 14.94 11.16 -14.78
C ARG A 22 14.71 10.31 -16.03
N ILE A 23 15.23 9.09 -16.05
CA ILE A 23 15.14 8.17 -17.20
C ILE A 23 13.67 7.88 -17.50
N LEU A 24 12.89 7.53 -16.48
CA LEU A 24 11.48 7.19 -16.66
C LEU A 24 10.65 8.40 -17.12
N GLN A 25 10.92 9.59 -16.57
CA GLN A 25 10.32 10.84 -17.03
C GLN A 25 10.67 11.15 -18.50
N ALA A 26 11.95 11.02 -18.88
CA ALA A 26 12.41 11.26 -20.24
C ALA A 26 11.81 10.28 -21.27
N ARG A 27 11.34 9.11 -20.82
CA ARG A 27 10.60 8.13 -21.62
C ARG A 27 9.09 8.34 -21.65
N GLY A 28 8.58 9.39 -20.98
CA GLY A 28 7.16 9.72 -20.93
C GLY A 28 6.33 8.80 -20.03
N LEU A 29 6.97 8.02 -19.16
CA LEU A 29 6.27 7.08 -18.26
C LEU A 29 5.71 7.78 -17.00
N GLU A 30 6.18 9.00 -16.70
CA GLU A 30 5.69 9.88 -15.62
C GLU A 30 5.33 9.14 -14.30
N PRO A 31 6.26 8.39 -13.69
CA PRO A 31 5.98 7.66 -12.47
C PRO A 31 5.63 8.60 -11.30
N MET A 32 4.78 8.13 -10.39
CA MET A 32 4.48 8.82 -9.14
C MET A 32 5.43 8.36 -8.05
N VAL A 33 6.05 9.28 -7.33
CA VAL A 33 6.88 8.97 -6.17
C VAL A 33 5.97 8.66 -4.99
N GLY A 34 6.20 7.50 -4.36
CA GLY A 34 5.52 7.05 -3.15
C GLY A 34 6.44 7.05 -1.92
N GLY A 35 6.16 6.13 -0.99
CA GLY A 35 7.05 5.84 0.14
C GLY A 35 7.34 7.02 1.06
N ALA A 36 8.56 7.04 1.60
CA ALA A 36 9.02 8.08 2.52
C ALA A 36 9.07 9.47 1.86
N TYR A 37 9.36 9.56 0.55
CA TYR A 37 9.36 10.83 -0.17
C TYR A 37 7.95 11.43 -0.28
N ALA A 38 6.95 10.63 -0.64
CA ALA A 38 5.57 11.09 -0.67
C ALA A 38 5.05 11.45 0.73
N LEU A 39 5.38 10.64 1.74
CA LEU A 39 5.03 10.93 3.13
C LEU A 39 5.62 12.28 3.57
N LYS A 40 6.90 12.54 3.26
CA LYS A 40 7.53 13.84 3.53
C LYS A 40 6.86 14.98 2.77
N ALA A 41 6.50 14.78 1.50
CA ALA A 41 5.80 15.82 0.72
C ALA A 41 4.44 16.19 1.34
N HIS A 42 3.72 15.20 1.90
CA HIS A 42 2.42 15.44 2.53
C HIS A 42 2.51 15.95 3.97
N THR A 43 3.48 15.50 4.75
CA THR A 43 3.49 15.68 6.21
C THR A 43 4.67 16.50 6.73
N GLY A 44 5.72 16.69 5.93
CA GLY A 44 7.01 17.23 6.35
C GLY A 44 7.88 16.24 7.15
N ILE A 45 7.36 15.06 7.48
CA ILE A 45 8.07 14.05 8.27
C ILE A 45 9.01 13.27 7.35
N TRP A 46 10.30 13.25 7.68
CA TRP A 46 11.28 12.39 7.01
C TRP A 46 11.48 11.10 7.78
N ARG A 47 11.62 10.00 7.04
CA ARG A 47 12.04 8.70 7.54
C ARG A 47 13.13 8.21 6.61
N ASP A 48 14.20 7.67 7.17
CA ASP A 48 15.26 7.10 6.36
C ASP A 48 14.69 5.92 5.55
N THR A 49 14.90 5.98 4.24
CA THR A 49 14.51 4.94 3.28
C THR A 49 15.74 4.56 2.48
N LYS A 50 15.85 3.28 2.13
CA LYS A 50 16.90 2.74 1.26
C LYS A 50 16.45 2.58 -0.20
N ASP A 51 15.14 2.71 -0.39
CA ASP A 51 14.47 2.41 -1.65
C ASP A 51 13.79 3.68 -2.16
N LEU A 52 13.78 3.84 -3.49
CA LEU A 52 12.93 4.81 -4.19
C LEU A 52 11.68 4.10 -4.70
N ASP A 53 10.54 4.40 -4.08
CA ASP A 53 9.24 3.87 -4.50
C ASP A 53 8.65 4.69 -5.65
N LEU A 54 8.52 4.08 -6.82
CA LEU A 54 7.92 4.64 -8.03
C LEU A 54 6.68 3.84 -8.42
N PHE A 55 5.55 4.53 -8.50
CA PHE A 55 4.24 3.97 -8.81
C PHE A 55 3.88 4.24 -10.28
N LEU A 56 3.51 3.20 -10.99
CA LEU A 56 3.12 3.23 -12.40
C LEU A 56 2.09 2.14 -12.69
N ARG A 57 1.28 2.34 -13.74
CA ARG A 57 0.33 1.32 -14.17
C ARG A 57 1.06 0.08 -14.67
N LYS A 58 0.49 -1.10 -14.44
CA LYS A 58 1.13 -2.40 -14.70
C LYS A 58 1.59 -2.54 -16.16
N GLU A 59 0.82 -2.04 -17.12
CA GLU A 59 1.17 -2.13 -18.54
C GLU A 59 2.45 -1.35 -18.90
N HIS A 60 2.85 -0.37 -18.09
CA HIS A 60 4.06 0.45 -18.31
C HIS A 60 5.31 -0.11 -17.61
N VAL A 61 5.16 -1.10 -16.72
CA VAL A 61 6.28 -1.62 -15.91
C VAL A 61 7.34 -2.26 -16.77
N GLY A 62 6.93 -3.02 -17.80
CA GLY A 62 7.86 -3.63 -18.75
C GLY A 62 8.70 -2.57 -19.48
N ASP A 63 8.12 -1.44 -19.85
CA ASP A 63 8.80 -0.34 -20.55
C ASP A 63 9.76 0.38 -19.59
N GLY A 64 9.36 0.57 -18.34
CA GLY A 64 10.21 1.12 -17.28
C GLY A 64 11.44 0.25 -17.00
N LEU A 65 11.27 -1.07 -16.87
CA LEU A 65 12.38 -1.99 -16.68
C LEU A 65 13.35 -1.97 -17.87
N ARG A 66 12.84 -1.90 -19.10
CA ARG A 66 13.71 -1.79 -20.30
C ARG A 66 14.49 -0.49 -20.32
N ALA A 67 13.82 0.64 -20.04
CA ALA A 67 14.47 1.95 -20.00
C ALA A 67 15.59 2.02 -18.96
N LEU A 68 15.38 1.45 -17.77
CA LEU A 68 16.39 1.39 -16.72
C LEU A 68 17.52 0.41 -17.09
N ALA A 69 17.20 -0.74 -17.69
CA ALA A 69 18.21 -1.69 -18.17
C ALA A 69 19.15 -1.09 -19.22
N GLU A 70 18.60 -0.33 -20.18
CA GLU A 70 19.37 0.40 -21.20
C GLU A 70 20.33 1.44 -20.57
N ALA A 71 20.02 1.92 -19.37
CA ALA A 71 20.86 2.85 -18.61
C ALA A 71 21.83 2.14 -17.64
N GLY A 72 21.92 0.80 -17.68
CA GLY A 72 22.87 0.01 -16.89
C GLY A 72 22.35 -0.47 -15.53
N TYR A 73 21.07 -0.27 -15.22
CA TYR A 73 20.46 -0.87 -14.03
C TYR A 73 20.25 -2.37 -14.27
N ARG A 74 20.55 -3.22 -13.29
CA ARG A 74 20.02 -4.58 -13.30
C ARG A 74 18.53 -4.48 -13.01
N THR A 75 17.68 -5.20 -13.72
CA THR A 75 16.22 -5.13 -13.53
C THR A 75 15.62 -6.52 -13.37
N GLU A 76 14.54 -6.62 -12.59
CA GLU A 76 13.92 -7.88 -12.24
C GLU A 76 12.41 -7.69 -11.98
N MET A 77 11.57 -8.54 -12.57
CA MET A 77 10.16 -8.67 -12.17
C MET A 77 10.10 -9.55 -10.92
N THR A 78 10.13 -8.92 -9.75
CA THR A 78 10.24 -9.63 -8.47
C THR A 78 8.94 -10.27 -8.00
N ASP A 79 7.80 -9.63 -8.28
CA ASP A 79 6.48 -10.20 -8.03
C ASP A 79 5.50 -9.71 -9.12
N PRO A 80 4.95 -10.62 -9.95
CA PRO A 80 4.08 -10.25 -11.06
C PRO A 80 2.74 -9.65 -10.62
N THR A 81 2.41 -9.70 -9.32
CA THR A 81 1.21 -9.11 -8.75
C THR A 81 1.37 -7.62 -8.52
N TRP A 82 2.53 -7.16 -8.04
CA TRP A 82 2.61 -5.82 -7.48
C TRP A 82 3.93 -5.06 -7.66
N ILE A 83 5.08 -5.72 -7.89
CA ILE A 83 6.37 -5.01 -7.89
C ILE A 83 7.43 -5.63 -8.80
N ALA A 84 8.12 -4.74 -9.51
CA ALA A 84 9.42 -5.01 -10.12
C ALA A 84 10.50 -4.13 -9.47
N LYS A 85 11.77 -4.54 -9.58
CA LYS A 85 12.90 -3.81 -8.99
C LYS A 85 13.96 -3.50 -10.03
N ALA A 86 14.59 -2.34 -9.89
CA ALA A 86 15.82 -1.97 -10.57
C ALA A 86 16.93 -1.69 -9.55
N PHE A 87 18.16 -2.02 -9.91
CA PHE A 87 19.31 -2.02 -9.01
C PHE A 87 20.47 -1.25 -9.64
N ALA A 88 21.01 -0.28 -8.91
CA ALA A 88 22.28 0.38 -9.19
C ALA A 88 23.26 0.05 -8.07
N GLY A 89 24.06 -1.01 -8.24
CA GLY A 89 24.90 -1.53 -7.17
C GLY A 89 24.05 -1.96 -5.96
N PRO A 90 24.27 -1.39 -4.75
CA PRO A 90 23.50 -1.71 -3.55
C PRO A 90 22.16 -0.94 -3.43
N TYR A 91 21.85 -0.04 -4.36
CA TYR A 91 20.68 0.84 -4.29
C TYR A 91 19.51 0.28 -5.10
N PHE A 92 18.30 0.35 -4.52
CA PHE A 92 17.09 -0.24 -5.08
C PHE A 92 16.08 0.83 -5.50
N ILE A 93 15.40 0.57 -6.61
CA ILE A 93 14.27 1.35 -7.11
C ILE A 93 13.11 0.38 -7.31
N ASP A 94 12.00 0.68 -6.65
CA ASP A 94 10.80 -0.13 -6.64
C ASP A 94 9.83 0.41 -7.68
N LEU A 95 9.52 -0.40 -8.70
CA LEU A 95 8.48 -0.13 -9.68
C LEU A 95 7.20 -0.83 -9.23
N ILE A 96 6.38 -0.10 -8.50
CA ILE A 96 5.16 -0.59 -7.84
C ILE A 96 3.95 -0.34 -8.74
N PHE A 97 3.13 -1.37 -8.93
CA PHE A 97 1.92 -1.32 -9.73
C PHE A 97 0.69 -1.90 -9.02
N SER A 98 0.87 -2.44 -7.81
CA SER A 98 -0.20 -2.81 -6.88
C SER A 98 0.31 -2.85 -5.43
N SER A 99 -0.52 -3.25 -4.47
CA SER A 99 -0.08 -3.73 -3.15
C SER A 99 0.20 -5.23 -3.18
N GLY A 100 1.01 -5.72 -2.24
CA GLY A 100 1.38 -7.15 -2.16
C GLY A 100 0.21 -8.12 -1.97
N ASN A 101 -0.96 -7.63 -1.54
CA ASN A 101 -2.20 -8.39 -1.45
C ASN A 101 -3.08 -8.27 -2.72
N GLY A 102 -2.67 -7.51 -3.74
CA GLY A 102 -3.37 -7.33 -5.00
C GLY A 102 -4.59 -6.40 -4.98
N ILE A 103 -4.80 -5.64 -3.90
CA ILE A 103 -5.96 -4.73 -3.75
C ILE A 103 -5.72 -3.36 -4.37
N ALA A 104 -4.59 -2.72 -4.01
CA ALA A 104 -4.32 -1.33 -4.37
C ALA A 104 -3.65 -1.19 -5.72
N ASN A 105 -4.32 -1.66 -6.78
CA ASN A 105 -3.83 -1.55 -8.17
C ASN A 105 -3.68 -0.07 -8.58
N VAL A 106 -2.57 0.24 -9.24
CA VAL A 106 -2.32 1.59 -9.75
C VAL A 106 -3.13 1.82 -11.02
N ASP A 107 -4.18 2.63 -10.89
CA ASP A 107 -5.10 2.98 -11.97
C ASP A 107 -5.00 4.47 -12.37
N GLU A 108 -5.88 4.89 -13.28
CA GLU A 108 -5.96 6.26 -13.79
C GLU A 108 -6.27 7.32 -12.71
N HIS A 109 -6.94 6.96 -11.61
CA HIS A 109 -7.26 7.92 -10.56
C HIS A 109 -6.03 8.35 -9.78
N TRP A 110 -5.03 7.47 -9.64
CA TRP A 110 -3.75 7.81 -9.01
C TRP A 110 -3.09 8.97 -9.75
N SER A 111 -2.91 8.84 -11.07
CA SER A 111 -2.26 9.88 -11.87
C SER A 111 -3.10 11.16 -11.96
N ARG A 112 -4.43 11.06 -12.06
CA ARG A 112 -5.32 12.23 -12.14
C ARG A 112 -5.31 13.09 -10.87
N ARG A 113 -5.07 12.48 -9.72
CA ARG A 113 -5.08 13.14 -8.40
C ARG A 113 -3.67 13.48 -7.89
N ALA A 114 -2.63 13.03 -8.60
CA ALA A 114 -1.26 13.28 -8.19
C ALA A 114 -0.95 14.79 -8.21
N SER A 115 -0.35 15.28 -7.13
CA SER A 115 0.24 16.61 -7.10
C SER A 115 1.69 16.56 -7.55
N LYS A 116 2.24 17.71 -7.96
CA LYS A 116 3.67 17.83 -8.28
C LYS A 116 4.42 18.37 -7.06
N ALA A 117 5.60 17.81 -6.76
CA ALA A 117 6.49 18.33 -5.73
C ALA A 117 7.97 18.07 -6.09
N PRO A 118 8.91 18.88 -5.55
CA PRO A 118 10.33 18.65 -5.77
C PRO A 118 10.80 17.40 -5.00
N VAL A 119 11.24 16.38 -5.73
CA VAL A 119 11.87 15.16 -5.20
C VAL A 119 13.20 14.97 -5.91
N LEU A 120 14.28 14.76 -5.13
CA LEU A 120 15.62 14.51 -5.67
C LEU A 120 16.10 15.57 -6.69
N GLY A 121 15.67 16.83 -6.49
CA GLY A 121 15.99 17.95 -7.39
C GLY A 121 15.21 17.96 -8.71
N ARG A 122 14.13 17.17 -8.82
CA ARG A 122 13.23 17.11 -9.98
C ARG A 122 11.80 17.38 -9.57
N GLU A 123 11.02 17.99 -10.44
CA GLU A 123 9.58 18.02 -10.28
C GLU A 123 9.04 16.61 -10.55
N ALA A 124 8.36 16.03 -9.57
CA ALA A 124 7.84 14.67 -9.64
C ALA A 124 6.35 14.64 -9.29
N SER A 125 5.60 13.74 -9.92
CA SER A 125 4.25 13.39 -9.46
C SER A 125 4.35 12.69 -8.12
N ILE A 126 3.49 13.01 -7.16
CA ILE A 126 3.45 12.40 -5.84
C ILE A 126 2.20 11.55 -5.73
N VAL A 127 2.33 10.34 -5.19
CA VAL A 127 1.17 9.48 -4.90
C VAL A 127 0.16 10.28 -4.03
N PRO A 128 -1.13 10.34 -4.41
CA PRO A 128 -2.12 11.07 -3.64
C PRO A 128 -2.27 10.53 -2.21
N ALA A 129 -2.60 11.39 -1.25
CA ALA A 129 -2.71 11.00 0.14
C ALA A 129 -3.81 9.95 0.36
N GLU A 130 -4.91 10.04 -0.37
CA GLU A 130 -6.01 9.08 -0.36
C GLU A 130 -5.53 7.67 -0.77
N GLU A 131 -4.71 7.58 -1.82
CA GLU A 131 -4.17 6.31 -2.31
C GLU A 131 -3.15 5.72 -1.34
N MET A 132 -2.32 6.57 -0.71
CA MET A 132 -1.42 6.14 0.36
C MET A 132 -2.21 5.59 1.56
N ILE A 133 -3.27 6.27 1.99
CA ILE A 133 -4.13 5.82 3.10
C ILE A 133 -4.76 4.47 2.75
N TRP A 134 -5.35 4.36 1.56
CA TRP A 134 -5.99 3.13 1.10
C TRP A 134 -5.02 1.96 1.05
N GLN A 135 -3.88 2.12 0.37
CA GLN A 135 -2.87 1.06 0.25
C GLN A 135 -2.32 0.63 1.63
N LYS A 136 -1.96 1.60 2.48
CA LYS A 136 -1.35 1.35 3.78
C LYS A 136 -2.33 0.75 4.78
N ALA A 137 -3.64 0.95 4.61
CA ALA A 137 -4.64 0.47 5.55
C ALA A 137 -4.66 -1.06 5.70
N PHE A 138 -4.22 -1.76 4.65
CA PHE A 138 -4.09 -3.21 4.63
C PHE A 138 -2.75 -3.72 5.19
N ILE A 139 -1.79 -2.88 5.52
CA ILE A 139 -0.48 -3.34 5.98
C ILE A 139 -0.49 -3.54 7.50
N GLN A 140 -0.70 -4.80 7.92
CA GLN A 140 -0.70 -5.23 9.33
C GLN A 140 0.16 -6.50 9.50
N GLU A 141 1.37 -6.46 8.95
CA GLU A 141 2.36 -7.52 9.14
C GLU A 141 2.94 -7.48 10.56
N ARG A 142 3.52 -8.61 10.99
CA ARG A 142 4.12 -8.73 12.33
C ARG A 142 5.26 -7.73 12.52
N GLU A 143 6.07 -7.54 11.49
CA GLU A 143 7.23 -6.66 11.44
C GLU A 143 6.92 -5.26 10.90
N ARG A 144 5.72 -5.06 10.33
CA ARG A 144 5.36 -3.81 9.68
C ARG A 144 3.86 -3.51 9.80
N PHE A 145 3.57 -2.41 10.46
CA PHE A 145 2.23 -1.82 10.54
C PHE A 145 2.30 -0.35 10.14
N ASP A 146 1.58 0.04 9.09
CA ASP A 146 1.66 1.39 8.51
C ASP A 146 0.62 2.37 9.11
N GLY A 147 -0.09 2.00 10.19
CA GLY A 147 -1.15 2.84 10.79
C GLY A 147 -0.68 4.23 11.22
N ALA A 148 0.55 4.37 11.73
CA ALA A 148 1.10 5.67 12.11
C ALA A 148 1.26 6.62 10.90
N ASP A 149 1.65 6.08 9.74
CA ASP A 149 1.75 6.87 8.51
C ASP A 149 0.36 7.39 8.10
N ILE A 150 -0.67 6.53 8.19
CA ILE A 150 -2.06 6.91 7.92
C ILE A 150 -2.50 8.02 8.87
N HIS A 151 -2.21 7.90 10.16
CA HIS A 151 -2.59 8.92 11.14
C HIS A 151 -1.91 10.26 10.87
N HIS A 152 -0.65 10.26 10.45
CA HIS A 152 0.06 11.48 10.07
C HIS A 152 -0.49 12.10 8.77
N LEU A 153 -0.84 11.28 7.78
CA LEU A 153 -1.52 11.74 6.57
C LEU A 153 -2.87 12.37 6.91
N LEU A 154 -3.69 11.72 7.74
CA LEU A 154 -4.96 12.27 8.22
C LEU A 154 -4.75 13.58 8.98
N ARG A 155 -3.77 13.65 9.88
CA ARG A 155 -3.48 14.86 10.65
C ARG A 155 -3.12 16.06 9.76
N CYS A 156 -2.33 15.82 8.71
CA CYS A 156 -1.81 16.88 7.85
C CYS A 156 -2.72 17.21 6.66
N LYS A 157 -3.49 16.24 6.17
CA LYS A 157 -4.25 16.34 4.92
C LYS A 157 -5.74 16.09 5.05
N GLY A 158 -6.24 15.63 6.20
CA GLY A 158 -7.62 15.17 6.37
C GLY A 158 -8.69 16.14 5.85
N ALA A 159 -8.58 17.43 6.20
CA ALA A 159 -9.50 18.46 5.72
C ALA A 159 -9.44 18.73 4.20
N GLN A 160 -8.37 18.29 3.52
CA GLN A 160 -8.14 18.47 2.08
C GLN A 160 -8.46 17.21 1.26
N LEU A 161 -8.69 16.07 1.93
CA LEU A 161 -8.95 14.80 1.22
C LEU A 161 -10.30 14.84 0.51
N ASP A 162 -10.35 14.21 -0.66
CA ASP A 162 -11.60 13.79 -1.28
C ASP A 162 -12.11 12.53 -0.55
N TRP A 163 -12.92 12.74 0.48
CA TRP A 163 -13.48 11.68 1.30
C TRP A 163 -14.44 10.75 0.55
N GLU A 164 -15.10 11.24 -0.50
CA GLU A 164 -15.98 10.39 -1.31
C GLU A 164 -15.16 9.43 -2.16
N HIS A 165 -14.06 9.91 -2.74
CA HIS A 165 -13.08 9.07 -3.42
C HIS A 165 -12.42 8.08 -2.45
N LEU A 166 -12.00 8.52 -1.27
CA LEU A 166 -11.39 7.61 -0.29
C LEU A 166 -12.38 6.51 0.15
N LEU A 167 -13.63 6.86 0.44
CA LEU A 167 -14.67 5.86 0.76
C LEU A 167 -14.90 4.89 -0.39
N SER A 168 -14.89 5.37 -1.65
CA SER A 168 -15.08 4.49 -2.81
C SER A 168 -13.91 3.52 -3.01
N ARG A 169 -12.68 3.91 -2.65
CA ARG A 169 -11.50 3.02 -2.66
C ARG A 169 -11.64 1.82 -1.74
N PHE A 170 -12.17 2.02 -0.53
CA PHE A 170 -12.46 0.90 0.38
C PHE A 170 -13.73 0.14 -0.02
N GLY A 171 -14.70 0.82 -0.62
CA GLY A 171 -15.95 0.25 -1.10
C GLY A 171 -16.74 -0.47 0.00
N ASP A 172 -17.69 -1.32 -0.41
CA ASP A 172 -18.55 -2.03 0.54
C ASP A 172 -17.87 -3.28 1.17
N ARG A 173 -16.68 -3.65 0.70
CA ARG A 173 -15.96 -4.84 1.16
C ARG A 173 -14.94 -4.58 2.26
N HIS A 174 -14.36 -3.37 2.31
CA HIS A 174 -13.20 -3.10 3.15
C HIS A 174 -13.35 -1.82 4.00
N TRP A 175 -14.52 -1.21 4.04
CA TRP A 175 -14.78 0.04 4.78
C TRP A 175 -14.49 -0.10 6.29
N GLU A 176 -14.59 -1.30 6.85
CA GLU A 176 -14.26 -1.58 8.25
C GLU A 176 -12.81 -1.24 8.56
N LEU A 177 -11.89 -1.47 7.62
CA LEU A 177 -10.47 -1.14 7.79
C LEU A 177 -10.26 0.37 7.88
N LEU A 178 -10.95 1.14 7.04
CA LEU A 178 -10.92 2.60 7.17
C LEU A 178 -11.43 3.02 8.54
N LEU A 179 -12.58 2.47 8.99
CA LEU A 179 -13.14 2.79 10.31
C LEU A 179 -12.13 2.51 11.44
N VAL A 180 -11.45 1.36 11.43
CA VAL A 180 -10.40 1.02 12.43
C VAL A 180 -9.29 2.07 12.45
N HIS A 181 -8.81 2.50 11.29
CA HIS A 181 -7.77 3.54 11.22
C HIS A 181 -8.28 4.91 11.67
N LEU A 182 -9.54 5.26 11.42
CA LEU A 182 -10.13 6.52 11.89
C LEU A 182 -10.35 6.52 13.42
N ILE A 183 -10.75 5.38 14.00
CA ILE A 183 -10.87 5.22 15.46
C ILE A 183 -9.50 5.38 16.12
N THR A 184 -8.49 4.66 15.63
CA THR A 184 -7.14 4.73 16.18
C THR A 184 -6.48 6.09 15.95
N PHE A 185 -6.77 6.77 14.83
CA PHE A 185 -6.38 8.17 14.60
C PHE A 185 -6.93 9.10 15.68
N ARG A 186 -8.24 9.01 15.97
CA ARG A 186 -8.87 9.84 17.01
C ARG A 186 -8.37 9.53 18.42
N PHE A 187 -7.93 8.29 18.67
CA PHE A 187 -7.25 7.93 19.91
C PHE A 187 -5.86 8.57 19.99
N ALA A 188 -5.06 8.50 18.91
CA ALA A 188 -3.72 9.06 18.85
C ALA A 188 -3.70 10.60 18.85
N PHE A 189 -4.67 11.23 18.19
CA PHE A 189 -4.78 12.68 18.02
C PHE A 189 -6.18 13.19 18.38
N PRO A 190 -6.61 13.14 19.65
CA PRO A 190 -7.97 13.52 20.05
C PRO A 190 -8.33 14.98 19.75
N ALA A 191 -7.34 15.88 19.77
CA ALA A 191 -7.52 17.30 19.43
C ALA A 191 -7.68 17.55 17.92
N GLU A 192 -7.34 16.57 17.07
CA GLU A 192 -7.34 16.70 15.60
C GLU A 192 -8.55 15.99 14.97
N LYS A 193 -9.59 15.68 15.77
CA LYS A 193 -10.75 14.89 15.33
C LYS A 193 -11.45 15.48 14.09
N GLU A 194 -11.35 16.80 13.90
CA GLU A 194 -12.00 17.58 12.84
C GLU A 194 -11.33 17.40 11.48
N GLN A 195 -10.12 16.83 11.44
CA GLN A 195 -9.49 16.38 10.19
C GLN A 195 -10.32 15.29 9.47
N VAL A 196 -11.19 14.60 10.21
CA VAL A 196 -12.12 13.60 9.66
C VAL A 196 -13.53 14.18 9.73
N PRO A 197 -14.22 14.38 8.59
CA PRO A 197 -15.58 14.89 8.58
C PRO A 197 -16.50 14.01 9.43
N GLU A 198 -17.32 14.64 10.26
CA GLU A 198 -18.25 13.94 11.15
C GLU A 198 -19.18 13.00 10.37
N ARG A 199 -19.61 13.40 9.17
CA ARG A 199 -20.44 12.59 8.28
C ARG A 199 -19.81 11.24 7.94
N VAL A 200 -18.48 11.19 7.75
CA VAL A 200 -17.76 9.95 7.38
C VAL A 200 -17.77 8.99 8.55
N MET A 201 -17.46 9.48 9.75
CA MET A 201 -17.49 8.65 10.96
C MET A 201 -18.89 8.13 11.27
N ARG A 202 -19.91 8.99 11.16
CA ARG A 202 -21.31 8.59 11.37
C ARG A 202 -21.76 7.54 10.36
N GLU A 203 -21.41 7.71 9.09
CA GLU A 203 -21.73 6.75 8.04
C GLU A 203 -21.11 5.37 8.30
N LEU A 204 -19.80 5.32 8.60
CA LEU A 204 -19.12 4.04 8.84
C LEU A 204 -19.61 3.34 10.12
N ILE A 205 -19.89 4.09 11.19
CA ILE A 205 -20.50 3.52 12.41
C ILE A 205 -21.90 2.98 12.10
N ARG A 206 -22.71 3.71 11.34
CA ARG A 206 -24.04 3.24 10.93
C ARG A 206 -23.96 1.97 10.08
N ARG A 207 -22.98 1.86 9.17
CA ARG A 207 -22.75 0.63 8.40
C ARG A 207 -22.44 -0.56 9.31
N LEU A 208 -21.66 -0.34 10.38
CA LEU A 208 -21.37 -1.36 11.38
C LEU A 208 -22.63 -1.80 12.13
N GLU A 209 -23.44 -0.85 12.60
CA GLU A 209 -24.71 -1.14 13.27
C GLU A 209 -25.64 -1.96 12.37
N LEU A 210 -25.82 -1.55 11.10
CA LEU A 210 -26.62 -2.29 10.12
C LEU A 210 -26.05 -3.67 9.80
N ARG A 211 -24.73 -3.87 9.94
CA ARG A 211 -24.09 -5.17 9.72
C ARG A 211 -24.34 -6.13 10.87
N GLU A 212 -24.37 -5.64 12.11
CA GLU A 212 -24.70 -6.45 13.30
C GLU A 212 -26.16 -6.89 13.33
N GLU A 213 -27.06 -6.17 12.65
CA GLU A 213 -28.46 -6.59 12.46
C GLU A 213 -28.60 -7.78 11.47
N GLN A 214 -27.57 -8.05 10.66
CA GLN A 214 -27.59 -9.13 9.68
C GLN A 214 -27.10 -10.45 10.32
N PRO A 215 -27.61 -11.61 9.85
CA PRO A 215 -27.07 -12.88 10.29
C PRO A 215 -25.60 -13.02 9.85
N ALA A 216 -24.84 -13.79 10.63
CA ALA A 216 -23.47 -14.12 10.29
C ALA A 216 -23.37 -14.75 8.89
N GLY A 217 -22.31 -14.41 8.15
CA GLY A 217 -22.03 -15.00 6.84
C GLY A 217 -21.83 -16.51 6.95
N SER A 218 -22.38 -17.26 6.00
CA SER A 218 -22.24 -18.72 5.93
C SER A 218 -20.92 -19.17 5.28
N GLU A 219 -20.27 -18.29 4.51
CA GLU A 219 -19.00 -18.58 3.85
C GLU A 219 -17.83 -18.46 4.83
N ARG A 220 -17.03 -19.54 4.94
CA ARG A 220 -15.77 -19.53 5.70
C ARG A 220 -14.66 -18.88 4.87
N ILE A 221 -14.67 -17.57 4.78
CA ILE A 221 -13.63 -16.77 4.13
C ILE A 221 -12.73 -16.13 5.18
N CYS A 222 -11.41 -16.17 4.98
CA CYS A 222 -10.44 -15.47 5.80
C CYS A 222 -9.90 -14.24 5.04
N ARG A 223 -10.33 -13.04 5.46
CA ARG A 223 -9.80 -11.77 4.96
C ARG A 223 -8.51 -11.34 5.65
N GLY A 224 -8.07 -12.06 6.68
CA GLY A 224 -6.81 -11.76 7.35
C GLY A 224 -5.59 -11.86 6.42
N THR A 225 -5.66 -12.68 5.36
CA THR A 225 -4.64 -12.78 4.31
C THR A 225 -4.49 -11.51 3.47
N LEU A 226 -5.49 -10.62 3.47
CA LEU A 226 -5.38 -9.28 2.91
C LEU A 226 -4.57 -8.34 3.82
N LEU A 227 -4.48 -8.65 5.12
CA LEU A 227 -3.80 -7.83 6.12
C LEU A 227 -2.36 -8.26 6.39
N SER A 228 -2.11 -9.57 6.31
CA SER A 228 -0.81 -10.17 6.54
C SER A 228 -0.63 -11.43 5.71
N ARG A 229 0.54 -11.55 5.07
CA ARG A 229 0.88 -12.69 4.20
C ARG A 229 0.99 -14.01 4.94
N GLN A 230 1.34 -13.97 6.23
CA GLN A 230 1.70 -15.17 7.02
C GLN A 230 0.76 -15.44 8.20
N GLN A 231 0.29 -14.39 8.86
CA GLN A 231 -0.30 -14.53 10.19
C GLN A 231 -1.64 -15.26 10.19
N TYR A 232 -2.29 -15.38 9.03
CA TYR A 232 -3.57 -16.06 8.84
C TYR A 232 -3.49 -17.35 8.00
N LEU A 233 -2.27 -17.89 7.86
CA LEU A 233 -2.08 -19.16 7.16
C LEU A 233 -2.64 -20.35 7.95
N HIS A 234 -2.81 -20.23 9.27
CA HIS A 234 -3.46 -21.28 10.05
C HIS A 234 -4.92 -21.45 9.62
N GLU A 235 -5.67 -20.35 9.51
CA GLU A 235 -7.07 -20.38 9.11
C GLU A 235 -7.24 -20.97 7.71
N THR A 236 -6.33 -20.65 6.79
CA THR A 236 -6.41 -21.15 5.41
C THR A 236 -5.89 -22.59 5.27
N ASN A 237 -4.68 -22.88 5.77
CA ASN A 237 -3.99 -24.15 5.53
C ASN A 237 -4.40 -25.28 6.50
N VAL A 238 -4.92 -24.95 7.68
CA VAL A 238 -5.31 -25.93 8.69
C VAL A 238 -6.82 -25.99 8.82
N GLU A 239 -7.47 -24.84 9.05
CA GLU A 239 -8.91 -24.78 9.32
C GLU A 239 -9.79 -24.76 8.05
N GLY A 240 -9.15 -24.60 6.87
CA GLY A 240 -9.81 -24.67 5.57
C GLY A 240 -10.68 -23.47 5.20
N TYR A 241 -10.42 -22.28 5.77
CA TYR A 241 -11.05 -21.04 5.32
C TYR A 241 -10.53 -20.68 3.92
N ARG A 242 -11.42 -20.18 3.04
CA ARG A 242 -11.03 -19.68 1.73
C ARG A 242 -10.20 -18.40 1.87
N ASP A 243 -9.18 -18.26 1.04
CA ASP A 243 -8.32 -17.08 1.02
C ASP A 243 -9.05 -15.97 0.28
N ALA A 244 -9.32 -14.85 0.95
CA ALA A 244 -10.05 -13.75 0.32
C ALA A 244 -9.36 -13.18 -0.92
N ARG A 245 -8.03 -13.30 -1.03
CA ARG A 245 -7.29 -12.81 -2.20
C ARG A 245 -7.71 -13.50 -3.49
N GLU A 246 -8.18 -14.75 -3.43
CA GLU A 246 -8.65 -15.48 -4.62
C GLU A 246 -9.89 -14.85 -5.28
N THR A 247 -10.69 -14.09 -4.52
CA THR A 247 -11.95 -13.51 -5.00
C THR A 247 -12.01 -11.99 -4.90
N GLU A 248 -11.14 -11.39 -4.08
CA GLU A 248 -11.12 -9.95 -3.82
C GLU A 248 -9.91 -9.25 -4.43
N SER A 249 -8.90 -9.99 -4.88
CA SER A 249 -7.72 -9.43 -5.54
C SER A 249 -7.69 -9.86 -7.01
N GLU A 250 -7.83 -8.89 -7.90
CA GLU A 250 -7.87 -9.15 -9.35
C GLU A 250 -6.54 -9.76 -9.83
N GLY A 251 -6.62 -10.87 -10.56
CA GLY A 251 -5.45 -11.54 -11.10
C GLY A 251 -4.53 -12.19 -10.05
N TRP A 252 -5.05 -12.46 -8.84
CA TRP A 252 -4.30 -13.17 -7.81
C TRP A 252 -3.87 -14.57 -8.28
N THR A 253 -2.58 -14.86 -8.19
CA THR A 253 -1.98 -16.15 -8.60
C THR A 253 -1.39 -16.95 -7.43
N GLY A 254 -1.63 -16.49 -6.21
CA GLY A 254 -1.07 -17.06 -4.99
C GLY A 254 0.25 -16.39 -4.59
N ASP A 255 0.52 -16.44 -3.29
CA ASP A 255 1.78 -15.97 -2.72
C ASP A 255 2.86 -17.05 -2.90
N GLN A 256 3.93 -16.74 -3.60
CA GLN A 256 5.02 -17.71 -3.86
C GLN A 256 5.90 -17.95 -2.63
N THR A 257 6.03 -16.95 -1.75
CA THR A 257 6.84 -17.05 -0.54
C THR A 257 6.07 -17.79 0.57
N TYR A 258 4.78 -17.51 0.67
CA TYR A 258 3.89 -17.99 1.73
C TYR A 258 2.62 -18.61 1.14
N PRO A 259 2.74 -19.74 0.41
CA PRO A 259 1.63 -20.30 -0.33
C PRO A 259 0.52 -20.81 0.57
N VAL A 260 -0.72 -20.53 0.17
CA VAL A 260 -1.91 -21.17 0.74
C VAL A 260 -2.03 -22.59 0.17
N LYS A 261 -2.28 -23.56 1.05
CA LYS A 261 -2.44 -24.99 0.75
C LYS A 261 -3.64 -25.50 1.52
N TYR A 262 -4.78 -25.60 0.83
CA TYR A 262 -6.00 -26.09 1.47
C TYR A 262 -5.87 -27.55 1.92
N PRO A 263 -6.45 -27.90 3.09
CA PRO A 263 -6.47 -29.27 3.55
C PRO A 263 -7.29 -30.16 2.61
N GLU A 264 -6.89 -31.42 2.47
CA GLU A 264 -7.69 -32.42 1.76
C GLU A 264 -9.06 -32.56 2.44
N ARG A 265 -10.14 -32.49 1.66
CA ARG A 265 -11.51 -32.68 2.18
C ARG A 265 -11.61 -34.07 2.81
N GLY A 266 -11.69 -34.15 4.14
CA GLY A 266 -11.86 -35.41 4.87
C GLY A 266 -11.17 -35.53 6.22
N ARG A 267 -10.37 -34.56 6.67
CA ARG A 267 -9.86 -34.56 8.05
C ARG A 267 -10.80 -33.76 8.95
N GLU A 268 -11.53 -34.46 9.80
CA GLU A 268 -12.26 -33.87 10.92
C GLU A 268 -11.29 -33.05 11.78
N ASP A 269 -11.62 -31.79 12.03
CA ASP A 269 -10.87 -30.87 12.88
C ASP A 269 -10.51 -31.51 14.22
N ALA A 270 -9.21 -31.76 14.46
CA ALA A 270 -8.71 -32.24 15.75
C ALA A 270 -8.96 -31.22 16.88
N HIS A 271 -9.20 -29.95 16.56
CA HIS A 271 -9.48 -28.89 17.53
C HIS A 271 -10.96 -28.73 17.91
N ARG A 272 -11.90 -29.44 17.25
CA ARG A 272 -13.32 -29.41 17.64
C ARG A 272 -13.67 -30.28 18.86
N ARG A 273 -12.72 -31.05 19.40
CA ARG A 273 -12.99 -31.94 20.56
C ARG A 273 -12.79 -31.29 21.94
N SER A 274 -12.50 -29.99 22.05
CA SER A 274 -12.25 -29.35 23.36
C SER A 274 -12.93 -28.00 23.61
N ARG A 275 -14.08 -27.72 23.01
CA ARG A 275 -14.94 -26.58 23.41
C ARG A 275 -16.36 -27.03 23.68
#